data_AF-A0A4Q5YUE2-F1
#
_entry.id   AF-A0A4Q5YUE2-F1
#
_cell.length_a   1.000
_cell.length_b   1.000
_cell.length_c   1.000
_cell.angle_alpha   90.00
_cell.angle_beta   90.00
_cell.angle_gamma   90.00
#
_symmetry.space_group_name_H-M   'P 1'
#
loop_
_entity.id
_entity.type
_entity.pdbx_description
1 polymer ?
#
loop_
_entity_poly.entity_id
_entity_poly.type
_entity_poly.pdbx_seq_one_letter_code
_entity_poly.pdbx_strand_id
1 'polypeptide(L)'
;MAKAKKSSSVLTDDSFNFFRNYINTPSPVGFEFTGQRLWIDYIRPFVDDVFTDPYGTAVGVINPRAEFKVVIEAHVDEISWFVNYITNEGLIYLKRNGGVDHQIAPGQRVIIHGK
;
A
#
# COMPACT_ATOMS: atom_id res chain seq x y z
N MET A 1 -2.92 0.06 -43.75
CA MET A 1 -3.16 -0.19 -42.32
C MET A 1 -3.01 1.14 -41.58
N ALA A 2 -4.05 1.61 -40.89
CA ALA A 2 -3.99 2.87 -40.15
C ALA A 2 -3.09 2.70 -38.91
N LYS A 3 -2.08 3.57 -38.76
CA LYS A 3 -1.27 3.63 -37.53
C LYS A 3 -2.17 4.11 -36.39
N ALA A 4 -2.35 3.29 -35.37
CA ALA A 4 -3.04 3.69 -34.16
C ALA A 4 -2.33 4.91 -33.56
N LYS A 5 -3.08 6.00 -33.32
CA LYS A 5 -2.59 7.22 -32.71
C LYS A 5 -2.23 6.88 -31.26
N LYS A 6 -0.93 6.87 -30.94
CA LYS A 6 -0.41 6.58 -29.60
C LYS A 6 -1.06 7.59 -28.62
N SER A 7 -1.94 7.12 -27.74
CA SER A 7 -2.57 8.01 -26.76
C SER A 7 -1.48 8.56 -25.84
N SER A 8 -1.58 9.84 -25.51
CA SER A 8 -0.77 10.44 -24.45
C SER A 8 -1.08 9.69 -23.15
N SER A 9 -0.05 9.10 -22.53
CA SER A 9 -0.18 8.43 -21.24
C SER A 9 -0.66 9.43 -20.20
N VAL A 10 -1.62 9.02 -19.36
CA VAL A 10 -2.01 9.79 -18.15
C VAL A 10 -0.98 9.65 -17.03
N LEU A 11 -0.08 8.66 -17.12
CA LEU A 11 1.01 8.44 -16.18
C LEU A 11 2.21 9.29 -16.60
N THR A 12 2.64 10.17 -15.72
CA THR A 12 3.93 10.86 -15.78
C THR A 12 5.02 10.00 -15.16
N ASP A 13 6.28 10.29 -15.46
CA ASP A 13 7.41 9.60 -14.84
C ASP A 13 7.38 9.75 -13.31
N ASP A 14 6.99 10.92 -12.81
CA ASP A 14 6.85 11.17 -11.37
C ASP A 14 5.77 10.29 -10.72
N SER A 15 4.58 10.20 -11.33
CA SER A 15 3.50 9.35 -10.82
C SER A 15 3.89 7.87 -10.85
N PHE A 16 4.66 7.45 -11.87
CA PHE A 16 5.11 6.08 -12.01
C PHE A 16 6.21 5.74 -11.01
N ASN A 17 7.12 6.68 -10.74
CA ASN A 17 8.14 6.54 -9.71
C ASN A 17 7.51 6.48 -8.32
N PHE A 18 6.52 7.32 -8.02
CA PHE A 18 5.73 7.22 -6.80
C PHE A 18 5.08 5.84 -6.69
N PHE A 19 4.34 5.40 -7.71
CA PHE A 19 3.67 4.10 -7.69
C PHE A 19 4.64 2.94 -7.46
N ARG A 20 5.79 2.95 -8.15
CA ARG A 20 6.85 1.96 -7.97
C ARG A 20 7.36 1.97 -6.53
N ASN A 21 7.64 3.12 -5.95
CA ASN A 21 8.12 3.21 -4.57
C ASN A 21 7.04 2.74 -3.57
N TYR A 22 5.79 3.11 -3.82
CA TYR A 22 4.66 2.76 -2.98
C TYR A 22 4.40 1.26 -2.94
N ILE A 23 4.29 0.61 -4.11
CA ILE A 23 4.01 -0.84 -4.18
C ILE A 23 5.17 -1.72 -3.72
N ASN A 24 6.40 -1.18 -3.67
CA ASN A 24 7.56 -1.89 -3.12
C ASN A 24 7.81 -1.54 -1.65
N THR A 25 6.98 -0.69 -1.04
CA THR A 25 7.04 -0.38 0.39
C THR A 25 6.14 -1.35 1.14
N PRO A 26 6.69 -2.19 2.04
CA PRO A 26 5.88 -3.14 2.81
C PRO A 26 4.83 -2.41 3.65
N SER A 27 3.59 -2.89 3.60
CA SER A 27 2.44 -2.37 4.33
C SER A 27 1.46 -3.50 4.68
N PRO A 28 1.89 -4.57 5.39
CA PRO A 28 1.00 -5.68 5.69
C PRO A 28 -0.06 -5.29 6.72
N VAL A 29 -1.19 -5.99 6.72
CA VAL A 29 -2.29 -5.77 7.69
C VAL A 29 -1.74 -5.73 9.12
N GLY A 30 -2.03 -4.66 9.86
CA GLY A 30 -1.55 -4.37 11.21
C GLY A 30 -0.19 -3.65 11.32
N PHE A 31 0.48 -3.39 10.19
CA PHE A 31 1.77 -2.69 10.12
C PHE A 31 1.81 -1.71 8.93
N GLU A 32 0.72 -0.99 8.68
CA GLU A 32 0.49 -0.16 7.48
C GLU A 32 1.19 1.21 7.54
N PHE A 33 1.73 1.60 8.69
CA PHE A 33 2.27 2.93 8.96
C PHE A 33 3.26 3.43 7.90
N THR A 34 4.12 2.55 7.39
CA THR A 34 5.13 2.88 6.37
C THR A 34 4.48 3.27 5.05
N GLY A 35 3.47 2.52 4.60
CA GLY A 35 2.66 2.85 3.43
C GLY A 35 1.90 4.16 3.65
N GLN A 36 1.19 4.28 4.76
CA GLN A 36 0.43 5.49 5.12
C GLN A 36 1.28 6.75 5.09
N ARG A 37 2.49 6.70 5.67
CA ARG A 37 3.42 7.83 5.69
C ARG A 37 3.87 8.22 4.29
N LEU A 38 4.28 7.26 3.47
CA LEU A 38 4.72 7.51 2.09
C LEU A 38 3.59 8.16 1.28
N TRP A 39 2.36 7.68 1.44
CA TRP A 39 1.18 8.26 0.78
C TRP A 39 0.92 9.68 1.25
N ILE A 40 0.92 9.94 2.56
CA ILE A 40 0.77 11.29 3.13
C ILE A 40 1.81 12.25 2.57
N ASP A 41 3.08 11.84 2.54
CA ASP A 41 4.18 12.68 2.06
C ASP A 41 4.00 13.02 0.57
N TYR A 42 3.47 12.09 -0.22
CA TYR A 42 3.14 12.31 -1.63
C TYR A 42 1.93 13.23 -1.83
N ILE A 43 0.86 13.07 -1.04
CA ILE A 43 -0.38 13.83 -1.26
C ILE A 43 -0.37 15.24 -0.66
N ARG A 44 0.52 15.52 0.30
CA ARG A 44 0.63 16.80 1.03
C ARG A 44 0.58 18.06 0.16
N PRO A 45 1.26 18.18 -1.00
CA PRO A 45 1.18 19.38 -1.82
C PRO A 45 -0.15 19.57 -2.56
N PHE A 46 -1.03 18.56 -2.55
CA PHE A 46 -2.31 18.56 -3.28
C PHE A 46 -3.54 18.74 -2.38
N VAL A 47 -3.35 18.87 -1.06
CA VAL A 47 -4.42 18.96 -0.07
C VAL A 47 -4.22 20.15 0.86
N ASP A 48 -5.31 20.63 1.46
CA ASP A 48 -5.29 21.77 2.38
C ASP A 48 -4.96 21.37 3.82
N ASP A 49 -5.34 20.14 4.21
CA ASP A 49 -5.11 19.60 5.55
C ASP A 49 -4.84 18.09 5.49
N VAL A 50 -4.09 17.59 6.48
CA VAL A 50 -3.78 16.17 6.64
C VAL A 50 -3.92 15.80 8.11
N PHE A 51 -4.63 14.72 8.37
CA PHE A 51 -4.70 14.13 9.70
C PHE A 51 -4.68 12.60 9.64
N THR A 52 -4.47 11.99 10.80
CA THR A 52 -4.62 10.54 11.00
C THR A 52 -5.63 10.29 12.10
N ASP A 53 -6.40 9.21 11.98
CA ASP A 53 -7.26 8.75 13.06
C ASP A 53 -6.48 7.86 14.08
N PRO A 54 -7.07 7.48 15.21
CA PRO A 54 -6.42 6.58 16.18
C PRO A 54 -6.11 5.17 15.67
N TYR A 55 -6.73 4.72 14.57
CA TYR A 55 -6.43 3.46 13.89
C TYR A 55 -5.27 3.60 12.89
N GLY A 56 -4.79 4.82 12.65
CA GLY A 56 -3.70 5.13 11.72
C GLY A 56 -4.18 5.51 10.32
N THR A 57 -5.48 5.53 10.05
CA THR A 57 -6.01 5.90 8.72
C THR A 57 -5.51 7.28 8.33
N ALA A 58 -4.83 7.36 7.19
CA ALA A 58 -4.33 8.61 6.64
C ALA A 58 -5.41 9.34 5.84
N VAL A 59 -5.64 10.61 6.14
CA VAL A 59 -6.66 11.42 5.47
C VAL A 59 -6.06 12.72 4.94
N GLY A 60 -6.28 12.99 3.66
CA GLY A 60 -6.03 14.29 3.04
C GLY A 60 -7.35 15.00 2.74
N VAL A 61 -7.45 16.28 3.10
CA VAL A 61 -8.68 17.07 2.97
C VAL A 61 -8.47 18.21 2.00
N ILE A 62 -9.39 18.34 1.04
CA ILE A 62 -9.50 19.50 0.14
C ILE A 62 -10.77 20.25 0.53
N ASN A 63 -10.71 21.58 0.63
CA ASN A 63 -11.78 22.47 1.05
C ASN A 63 -12.41 22.08 2.40
N PRO A 64 -11.65 22.15 3.52
CA PRO A 64 -12.11 21.68 4.83
C PRO A 64 -13.37 22.38 5.34
N ARG A 65 -13.67 23.60 4.86
CA ARG A 65 -14.84 24.40 5.27
C ARG A 65 -16.12 24.14 4.44
N ALA A 66 -16.07 23.36 3.37
CA ALA A 66 -17.25 23.09 2.55
C ALA A 66 -18.30 22.29 3.36
N GLU A 67 -19.58 22.66 3.25
CA GLU A 67 -20.68 21.99 3.97
C GLU A 67 -20.95 20.58 3.43
N PHE A 68 -20.91 20.40 2.11
CA PHE A 68 -21.04 19.09 1.49
C PHE A 68 -19.69 18.39 1.40
N LYS A 69 -19.64 17.12 1.82
CA LYS A 69 -18.42 16.31 1.84
C LYS A 69 -18.55 15.11 0.90
N VAL A 70 -17.48 14.83 0.17
CA VAL A 70 -17.29 13.59 -0.61
C VAL A 70 -16.04 12.91 -0.10
N VAL A 71 -16.11 11.59 0.07
CA VAL A 71 -14.98 10.78 0.50
C VAL A 71 -14.62 9.82 -0.62
N ILE A 72 -13.33 9.74 -0.92
CA ILE A 72 -12.75 8.70 -1.78
C ILE A 72 -11.88 7.85 -0.86
N GLU A 73 -12.21 6.58 -0.77
CA GLU A 73 -11.54 5.64 0.12
C GLU A 73 -10.77 4.60 -0.70
N ALA A 74 -9.60 4.22 -0.19
CA ALA A 74 -8.82 3.09 -0.63
C ALA A 74 -8.13 2.46 0.59
N HIS A 75 -7.74 1.20 0.47
CA HIS A 75 -7.05 0.47 1.51
C HIS A 75 -5.54 0.36 1.16
N VAL A 76 -4.69 0.56 2.17
CA VAL A 76 -3.21 0.61 2.05
C VAL A 76 -2.56 -0.71 2.44
N ASP A 77 -3.33 -1.58 3.08
CA ASP A 77 -2.87 -2.88 3.53
C ASP A 77 -2.65 -3.85 2.36
N GLU A 78 -1.68 -4.73 2.53
CA GLU A 78 -1.42 -5.84 1.61
C GLU A 78 -1.55 -7.20 2.29
N ILE A 79 -1.91 -8.19 1.49
CA ILE A 79 -1.96 -9.60 1.90
C ILE A 79 -0.55 -10.07 2.24
N SER A 80 -0.39 -10.75 3.38
CA SER A 80 0.90 -11.20 3.86
C SER A 80 0.80 -12.46 4.71
N TRP A 81 1.90 -12.78 5.41
CA TRP A 81 1.98 -13.87 6.36
C TRP A 81 2.65 -13.41 7.64
N PHE A 82 2.29 -14.04 8.75
CA PHE A 82 3.05 -13.93 9.99
C PHE A 82 3.84 -15.22 10.24
N VAL A 83 5.03 -15.08 10.82
CA VAL A 83 5.75 -16.20 11.40
C VAL A 83 4.94 -16.73 12.59
N ASN A 84 4.63 -18.01 12.57
CA ASN A 84 3.89 -18.69 13.63
C ASN A 84 4.86 -19.42 14.58
N TYR A 85 5.78 -20.22 14.04
CA TYR A 85 6.84 -20.86 14.78
C TYR A 85 8.02 -21.22 13.87
N ILE A 86 9.17 -21.50 14.49
CA ILE A 86 10.40 -21.93 13.83
C ILE A 86 10.77 -23.30 14.39
N THR A 87 11.05 -24.27 13.52
CA THR A 87 11.46 -25.61 13.95
C THR A 87 12.92 -25.65 14.39
N ASN A 88 13.33 -26.74 15.03
CA ASN A 88 14.72 -26.94 15.44
C ASN A 88 15.69 -27.03 14.23
N GLU A 89 15.16 -27.41 13.07
CA GLU A 89 15.89 -27.48 11.79
C GLU A 89 15.93 -26.14 11.07
N GLY A 90 15.31 -25.09 11.63
CA GLY A 90 15.29 -23.74 11.06
C GLY A 90 14.20 -23.49 10.02
N LEU A 91 13.18 -24.36 9.92
CA LEU A 91 12.04 -24.14 9.02
C LEU A 91 11.05 -23.15 9.65
N ILE A 92 10.56 -22.21 8.85
CA ILE A 92 9.62 -21.17 9.28
C ILE A 92 8.21 -21.57 8.86
N TYR A 93 7.32 -21.71 9.85
CA TYR A 93 5.91 -21.96 9.62
C TYR A 93 5.12 -20.66 9.68
N LEU A 94 4.30 -20.44 8.65
CA LEU A 94 3.56 -19.22 8.45
C LEU A 94 2.08 -19.40 8.82
N LYS A 95 1.45 -18.34 9.35
CA LYS A 95 0.00 -18.18 9.43
C LYS A 95 -0.44 -17.08 8.46
N ARG A 96 -1.61 -17.24 7.84
CA ARG A 96 -2.14 -16.27 6.87
C ARG A 96 -2.43 -14.93 7.56
N ASN A 97 -2.12 -13.84 6.88
CA ASN A 97 -2.55 -12.49 7.26
C ASN A 97 -3.34 -11.90 6.08
N GLY A 98 -4.67 -12.01 6.16
CA GLY A 98 -5.58 -11.73 5.06
C GLY A 98 -5.89 -12.95 4.18
N GLY A 99 -6.51 -12.71 3.02
CA GLY A 99 -7.05 -13.70 2.09
C GLY A 99 -6.01 -14.38 1.19
N VAL A 100 -4.95 -14.97 1.78
CA VAL A 100 -3.87 -15.62 1.02
C VAL A 100 -4.36 -16.88 0.30
N ASP A 101 -4.10 -16.96 -1.01
CA ASP A 101 -4.19 -18.22 -1.76
C ASP A 101 -2.92 -19.06 -1.63
N HIS A 102 -3.05 -20.17 -0.91
CA HIS A 102 -1.97 -21.13 -0.69
C HIS A 102 -1.53 -21.90 -1.95
N GLN A 103 -2.34 -21.94 -3.01
CA GLN A 103 -2.00 -22.69 -4.23
C GLN A 103 -0.89 -22.00 -5.04
N ILE A 104 -0.80 -20.67 -4.97
CA ILE A 104 0.20 -19.86 -5.69
C ILE A 104 1.46 -19.56 -4.87
N ALA A 105 1.47 -19.92 -3.58
CA ALA A 105 2.55 -19.62 -2.64
C ALA A 105 3.85 -20.40 -2.88
N PRO A 106 3.85 -21.68 -3.31
CA PRO A 106 5.09 -22.44 -3.51
C PRO A 106 6.01 -21.77 -4.54
N GLY A 107 7.29 -21.62 -4.18
CA GLY A 107 8.31 -21.03 -5.06
C GLY A 107 8.33 -19.49 -5.07
N GLN A 108 7.43 -18.81 -4.35
CA GLN A 108 7.48 -17.36 -4.22
C GLN A 108 8.64 -16.90 -3.34
N ARG A 109 9.32 -15.82 -3.76
CA ARG A 109 10.31 -15.14 -2.92
C ARG A 109 9.59 -14.28 -1.91
N VAL A 110 10.01 -14.38 -0.65
CA VAL A 110 9.48 -13.57 0.44
C VAL A 110 10.57 -12.70 1.06
N ILE A 111 10.14 -11.58 1.66
CA ILE A 111 10.96 -10.75 2.55
C ILE A 111 10.43 -10.96 3.96
N ILE A 112 11.31 -11.33 4.89
CA ILE A 112 10.93 -11.55 6.29
C ILE A 112 11.34 -10.32 7.09
N HIS A 113 10.35 -9.65 7.67
CA HIS A 113 10.57 -8.51 8.55
C HIS A 113 10.63 -8.99 10.00
N GLY A 114 11.78 -8.79 10.65
CA GLY A 114 12.00 -9.03 12.08
C GLY A 114 12.11 -7.73 12.88
N LYS A 115 12.32 -7.84 14.18
CA LYS A 115 12.78 -6.72 15.02
C LYS A 115 14.28 -6.49 14.86
#